data_AF-A0A9E5RGA1-F1
#
_entry.id   AF-A0A9E5RGA1-F1
#
_cell.length_a   1.000
_cell.length_b   1.000
_cell.length_c   1.000
_cell.angle_alpha   90.00
_cell.angle_beta   90.00
_cell.angle_gamma   90.00
#
_symmetry.space_group_name_H-M   'P 1'
#
loop_
_entity.id
_entity.type
_entity.pdbx_description
1 polymer ?
#
loop_
_entity_poly.entity_id
_entity_poly.type
_entity_poly.pdbx_seq_one_letter_code
_entity_poly.pdbx_strand_id
1 'polypeptide(L)' 'MEKGNWEGRSLWRCLSTNPACCLGQSPAQLQPGHTAELILFDPQHRWQVTPQTLKSLSSNTPWLEREISGRVLRTYPRKR' A
#
# COMPACT_ATOMS: atom_id res chain seq x y z
N MET A 1 -16.74 -6.68 -9.64
CA MET A 1 -15.59 -7.21 -8.87
C MET A 1 -16.08 -7.41 -7.45
N GLU A 2 -16.17 -8.67 -7.02
CA GLU A 2 -16.58 -9.03 -5.67
C GLU A 2 -15.75 -8.26 -4.65
N LYS A 3 -16.43 -7.58 -3.71
CA LYS A 3 -15.80 -7.12 -2.48
C LYS A 3 -15.50 -8.36 -1.65
N GLY A 4 -14.34 -8.96 -1.86
CA GLY A 4 -13.86 -10.03 -0.98
C GLY A 4 -13.94 -9.53 0.46
N ASN A 5 -14.47 -10.35 1.36
CA ASN A 5 -14.77 -9.98 2.75
C ASN A 5 -13.50 -9.95 3.61
N TRP A 6 -12.47 -9.24 3.15
CA TRP A 6 -11.17 -9.17 3.80
C TRP A 6 -11.21 -8.13 4.92
N GLU A 7 -10.86 -8.56 6.13
CA GLU A 7 -10.53 -7.63 7.20
C GLU A 7 -9.27 -6.82 6.82
N GLY A 8 -9.27 -5.51 7.06
CA GLY A 8 -8.15 -4.64 6.70
C GLY A 8 -6.81 -5.09 7.30
N ARG A 9 -6.83 -5.73 8.47
CA ARG A 9 -5.64 -6.32 9.11
C ARG A 9 -5.04 -7.47 8.30
N SER A 10 -5.88 -8.32 7.71
CA SER A 10 -5.44 -9.45 6.89
C SER A 10 -4.73 -8.97 5.63
N LEU A 11 -5.28 -7.92 4.98
CA LEU A 11 -4.65 -7.27 3.84
C LEU A 11 -3.23 -6.78 4.18
N TRP A 12 -3.08 -6.04 5.30
CA TRP A 12 -1.77 -5.52 5.70
C TRP A 12 -0.79 -6.61 6.08
N ARG A 13 -1.24 -7.68 6.74
CA ARG A 13 -0.38 -8.84 7.04
C ARG A 13 0.19 -9.46 5.77
N CYS A 14 -0.63 -9.65 4.73
CA CYS A 14 -0.20 -10.21 3.45
C CYS A 14 0.77 -9.30 2.68
N LEU A 15 0.65 -7.98 2.83
CA LEU A 15 1.45 -7.01 2.07
C LEU A 15 2.68 -6.46 2.81
N SER A 16 2.83 -6.72 4.12
CA SER A 16 3.93 -6.19 4.94
C SER A 16 4.59 -7.25 5.83
N THR A 17 3.95 -7.62 6.93
CA THR A 17 4.52 -8.51 7.96
C THR A 17 4.91 -9.88 7.40
N ASN A 18 4.01 -10.53 6.65
CA ASN A 18 4.26 -11.89 6.17
C ASN A 18 5.43 -11.94 5.15
N PRO A 19 5.52 -11.04 4.15
CA PRO A 19 6.70 -10.95 3.30
C PRO A 19 8.01 -10.78 4.08
N ALA A 20 8.06 -9.92 5.11
CA ALA A 20 9.24 -9.75 5.94
C ALA A 20 9.63 -11.06 6.65
N CYS A 21 8.65 -11.76 7.25
CA CYS A 21 8.88 -13.05 7.87
C CYS A 21 9.38 -14.11 6.88
N CYS A 22 8.81 -14.18 5.67
CA CYS A 22 9.25 -15.11 4.63
C CYS A 22 10.71 -14.88 4.21
N LEU A 23 11.19 -13.64 4.29
CA LEU A 23 12.58 -13.27 3.98
C LEU A 23 13.52 -13.32 5.19
N GLY A 24 13.03 -13.74 6.37
CA GLY A 24 13.82 -13.74 7.61
C GLY A 24 14.17 -12.34 8.11
N GLN A 25 13.43 -11.32 7.69
CA GLN A 25 13.61 -9.93 8.11
C GLN A 25 12.72 -9.62 9.32
N SER A 26 13.21 -8.77 10.22
CA SER A 26 12.38 -8.23 11.32
C SER A 26 11.27 -7.35 10.76
N PRO A 27 9.98 -7.64 11.01
CA PRO A 27 8.89 -6.80 10.57
C PRO A 27 9.01 -5.37 11.12
N ALA A 28 8.54 -4.38 10.34
CA ALA A 28 8.51 -3.00 10.78
C ALA A 28 7.65 -2.84 12.05
N GLN A 29 8.12 -2.01 12.98
CA GLN A 29 7.45 -1.75 14.26
C GLN A 29 6.99 -0.30 14.32
N LEU A 30 5.73 -0.10 14.71
CA LEU A 30 5.17 1.23 14.96
C LEU A 30 5.23 1.53 16.46
N GLN A 31 6.41 1.94 16.92
CA GLN A 31 6.63 2.29 18.32
C GLN A 31 7.55 3.50 18.47
N PRO A 32 7.41 4.29 19.56
CA PRO A 32 8.32 5.40 19.84
C PRO A 32 9.79 4.97 19.84
N GLY A 33 10.66 5.86 19.35
CA GLY A 33 12.11 5.60 19.26
C GLY A 33 12.54 4.70 18.10
N HIS A 34 11.62 4.13 17.33
CA HIS A 34 11.93 3.34 16.13
C HIS A 34 11.78 4.19 14.86
N THR A 35 12.50 3.82 13.80
CA THR A 35 12.39 4.51 12.52
C THR A 35 10.97 4.35 11.97
N ALA A 36 10.34 5.47 11.61
CA ALA A 36 9.00 5.47 11.02
C ALA A 36 9.04 4.95 9.58
N GLU A 37 8.85 3.65 9.41
CA GLU A 37 8.59 3.00 8.12
C GLU A 37 7.10 2.68 8.02
N LEU A 38 6.33 3.62 7.47
CA LEU A 38 4.87 3.51 7.44
C LEU A 38 4.24 4.27 6.27
N ILE A 39 2.98 3.99 6.02
CA ILE A 39 2.15 4.70 5.03
C ILE A 39 0.89 5.26 5.69
N LEU A 40 0.39 6.37 5.14
CA LEU A 40 -0.96 6.86 5.42
C LEU A 40 -1.86 6.43 4.27
N PHE A 41 -2.81 5.54 4.54
CA PHE A 41 -3.75 4.99 3.56
C PHE A 41 -5.18 5.40 3.88
N ASP A 42 -5.86 5.98 2.90
CA ASP A 42 -7.30 6.29 2.97
C ASP A 42 -8.07 5.23 2.17
N PRO A 43 -8.85 4.35 2.83
CA PRO A 43 -9.61 3.29 2.16
C PRO A 43 -10.83 3.80 1.37
N GLN A 44 -11.31 5.02 1.67
CA GLN A 44 -12.53 5.57 1.08
C GLN A 44 -12.23 6.47 -0.13
N HIS A 45 -10.99 6.95 -0.27
CA HIS A 45 -10.58 7.77 -1.40
C HIS A 45 -10.76 7.02 -2.73
N ARG A 46 -11.62 7.57 -3.60
CA ARG A 46 -11.80 7.09 -4.98
C ARG A 46 -11.00 7.94 -5.94
N TRP A 47 -10.35 7.32 -6.91
CA TRP A 47 -9.57 8.02 -7.91
C TRP A 47 -9.49 7.24 -9.22
N GLN A 48 -9.37 7.98 -10.32
CA GLN A 48 -9.22 7.44 -11.66
C GLN A 48 -7.76 7.13 -11.94
N VAL A 49 -7.47 5.93 -12.43
CA VAL A 49 -6.11 5.57 -12.88
C VAL A 49 -5.88 6.16 -14.26
N THR A 50 -5.09 7.22 -14.33
CA THR A 50 -4.61 7.86 -15.57
C THR A 50 -3.07 7.89 -15.61
N PRO A 51 -2.45 8.12 -16.77
CA PRO A 51 -1.00 8.29 -16.86
C PRO A 51 -0.44 9.34 -15.90
N GLN A 52 -1.18 10.42 -15.63
CA GLN A 52 -0.77 11.52 -14.74
C GLN A 52 -0.87 11.14 -13.25
N THR A 53 -1.74 10.19 -12.90
CA THR A 53 -1.90 9.73 -11.52
C THR A 53 -0.95 8.58 -11.15
N LEU A 54 -0.35 7.93 -12.15
CA LEU A 54 0.64 6.88 -11.97
C LEU A 54 2.02 7.50 -11.69
N LYS A 55 2.77 6.90 -10.76
CA LYS A 55 4.18 7.26 -10.51
C LYS A 55 5.17 6.52 -11.41
N SER A 56 4.72 5.44 -12.06
CA SER A 56 5.52 4.67 -13.02
C SER A 56 5.69 5.44 -14.32
N LEU A 57 6.81 5.23 -15.02
CA LEU A 57 7.01 5.77 -16.36
C LEU A 57 6.10 5.12 -17.41
N SER A 58 5.59 3.91 -17.14
CA SER A 58 4.69 3.17 -18.05
C SER A 58 3.26 3.14 -17.54
N SER A 59 2.32 3.13 -18.48
CA SER A 59 0.87 2.99 -18.26
C SER A 59 0.33 1.61 -18.68
N ASN A 60 1.18 0.61 -18.88
CA ASN A 60 0.76 -0.75 -19.25
C ASN A 60 0.19 -1.50 -18.03
N THR A 61 -1.05 -1.22 -17.69
CA THR A 61 -1.75 -1.81 -16.55
C THR A 61 -3.23 -2.04 -16.90
N PRO A 62 -3.83 -3.19 -16.50
CA PRO A 62 -5.26 -3.44 -16.71
C PRO A 62 -6.17 -2.51 -15.89
N TRP A 63 -5.57 -1.65 -15.07
CA TRP A 63 -6.27 -0.65 -14.26
C TRP A 63 -6.42 0.70 -14.96
N LEU A 64 -5.75 0.93 -16.09
CA LEU A 64 -5.81 2.21 -16.80
C LEU A 64 -7.26 2.57 -17.16
N GLU A 65 -7.63 3.83 -16.98
CA GLU A 65 -8.99 4.36 -17.19
C GLU A 65 -10.07 3.73 -16.29
N ARG A 66 -9.68 3.08 -15.18
CA ARG A 66 -10.62 2.57 -14.18
C ARG A 66 -10.61 3.43 -12.93
N GLU A 67 -11.78 3.61 -12.31
CA GLU A 67 -11.89 4.14 -10.96
C GLU A 67 -11.59 3.02 -9.96
N ILE A 68 -10.74 3.30 -8.97
CA ILE A 68 -10.45 2.39 -7.87
C ILE A 68 -10.63 3.09 -6.52
N SER A 69 -10.91 2.30 -5.48
CA SER A 69 -11.06 2.76 -4.10
C SER A 69 -9.83 2.40 -3.27
N GLY A 70 -9.43 3.32 -2.40
CA GLY A 70 -8.23 3.19 -1.60
C GLY A 70 -7.06 3.96 -2.21
N ARG A 71 -6.40 4.82 -1.44
CA ARG A 71 -5.21 5.56 -1.88
C ARG A 71 -4.20 5.73 -0.77
N VAL A 72 -2.94 5.46 -1.08
CA VAL A 72 -1.82 5.86 -0.23
C VAL A 72 -1.61 7.37 -0.40
N LEU A 73 -1.86 8.12 0.66
CA LEU A 73 -1.71 9.57 0.69
C LEU A 73 -0.28 10.00 0.97
N ARG A 74 0.44 9.26 1.83
CA ARG A 74 1.84 9.53 2.19
C ARG A 74 2.60 8.24 2.45
N THR A 75 3.90 8.28 2.16
CA THR A 75 4.86 7.21 2.46
C THR A 75 6.02 7.80 3.24
N TYR A 76 6.36 7.18 4.36
CA TYR A 76 7.48 7.52 5.21
C TYR A 76 8.47 6.37 5.12
N PRO A 77 9.47 6.46 4.23
CA PRO A 77 10.44 5.39 4.08
C PRO A 77 11.45 5.44 5.23
N ARG A 78 12.02 4.27 5.55
CA ARG A 78 13.21 4.19 6.37
C ARG A 78 14.32 5.02 5.71
N LYS A 79 14.87 6.01 6.42
CA LYS A 79 16.06 6.74 5.96
C LYS A 79 17.21 5.74 5.85
N ARG A 80 17.85 5.69 4.69
CA ARG A 80 19.11 4.95 4.50
C ARG A 80 20.24 5.63 5.24
#